data_AF-T0Z5U2-F1
#
_entry.id   AF-T0Z5U2-F1
#
_cell.length_a   1.000
_cell.length_b   1.000
_cell.length_c   1.000
_cell.angle_alpha   90.00
_cell.angle_beta   90.00
_cell.angle_gamma   90.00
#
_symmetry.space_group_name_H-M   'P 1'
#
loop_
_entity.id
_entity.type
_entity.pdbx_description
1 polymer ?
#
loop_
_entity_poly.entity_id
_entity_poly.type
_entity_poly.pdbx_seq_one_letter_code
_entity_poly.pdbx_strand_id
1 'polypeptide(L)'
;MASYFFLMNKLSGNAVSISGMSTAAGAALLSWPQKPTGNDDQLWEYVPDPAGSGYFFIETLLDGNAISISGMSTGPRSGLAFLAPEADGER
;
A
#
# COMPACT_ATOMS: atom_id res chain seq x y z
N MET A 1 -5.01 -12.16 13.70
CA MET A 1 -4.77 -12.75 12.38
C MET A 1 -4.95 -11.65 11.37
N ALA A 2 -3.88 -11.25 10.69
CA ALA A 2 -3.95 -10.34 9.57
C ALA A 2 -4.82 -10.94 8.47
N SER A 3 -5.76 -10.17 7.94
CA SER A 3 -6.53 -10.55 6.76
C SER A 3 -6.04 -9.72 5.58
N TYR A 4 -5.56 -10.39 4.53
CA TYR A 4 -5.09 -9.72 3.32
C TYR A 4 -6.18 -9.66 2.26
N PHE A 5 -6.23 -8.56 1.52
CA PHE A 5 -7.24 -8.30 0.50
C PHE A 5 -6.62 -7.68 -0.75
N PHE A 6 -7.30 -7.81 -1.88
CA PHE A 6 -6.98 -7.07 -3.10
C PHE A 6 -7.69 -5.71 -3.10
N LEU A 7 -6.93 -4.66 -3.40
CA LEU A 7 -7.49 -3.34 -3.71
C LEU A 7 -7.79 -3.29 -5.20
N MET A 8 -9.07 -3.40 -5.55
CA MET A 8 -9.50 -3.53 -6.94
C MET A 8 -10.04 -2.21 -7.50
N ASN A 9 -9.53 -1.81 -8.66
CA ASN A 9 -10.12 -0.75 -9.45
C ASN A 9 -11.38 -1.28 -10.15
N LYS A 10 -12.56 -0.81 -9.71
CA LYS A 10 -13.86 -1.27 -10.23
C LYS A 10 -14.06 -1.01 -11.73
N LEU A 11 -13.40 0.00 -12.30
CA LEU A 11 -13.54 0.36 -13.72
C LEU A 11 -12.77 -0.60 -14.63
N SER A 12 -11.54 -0.95 -14.24
CA SER A 12 -10.64 -1.79 -15.06
C SER A 12 -10.64 -3.26 -14.65
N GLY A 13 -11.01 -3.58 -13.41
CA GLY A 13 -10.85 -4.92 -12.83
C GLY A 13 -9.41 -5.24 -12.41
N ASN A 14 -8.51 -4.27 -12.44
CA ASN A 14 -7.12 -4.45 -12.04
C ASN A 14 -6.91 -4.25 -10.53
N ALA A 15 -5.91 -4.93 -9.99
CA ALA A 15 -5.45 -4.76 -8.62
C ALA A 15 -4.38 -3.66 -8.51
N VAL A 16 -4.39 -2.94 -7.39
CA VAL A 16 -3.26 -2.09 -7.00
C VAL A 16 -2.08 -3.00 -6.68
N SER A 17 -0.99 -2.82 -7.42
CA SER A 17 0.19 -3.69 -7.39
C SER A 17 1.46 -2.88 -7.19
N ILE A 18 2.48 -3.47 -6.58
CA ILE A 18 3.80 -2.84 -6.43
C ILE A 18 4.66 -3.11 -7.65
N SER A 19 5.23 -2.06 -8.25
CA SER A 19 6.10 -2.20 -9.42
C SER A 19 7.29 -3.11 -9.12
N GLY A 20 7.40 -4.21 -9.87
CA GLY A 20 8.50 -5.16 -9.77
C GLY A 20 8.61 -5.92 -8.45
N MET A 21 7.55 -5.97 -7.63
CA MET A 21 7.60 -6.51 -6.26
C MET A 21 8.70 -5.85 -5.40
N SER A 22 8.99 -4.57 -5.67
CA SER A 22 10.05 -3.85 -4.98
C SER A 22 9.69 -3.60 -3.52
N THR A 23 10.62 -3.91 -2.61
CA THR A 23 10.54 -3.56 -1.18
C THR A 23 11.23 -2.22 -0.87
N ALA A 24 11.65 -1.49 -1.90
CA ALA A 24 12.28 -0.18 -1.72
C ALA A 24 11.22 0.87 -1.41
N ALA A 25 11.48 1.71 -0.40
CA ALA A 25 10.68 2.90 -0.16
C ALA A 25 10.59 3.76 -1.44
N GLY A 26 9.41 4.29 -1.72
CA GLY A 26 9.13 5.03 -2.95
C GLY A 26 8.80 4.16 -4.17
N ALA A 27 8.68 2.84 -4.03
CA ALA A 27 8.22 1.99 -5.11
C ALA A 27 6.87 2.47 -5.67
N ALA A 28 6.77 2.50 -7.00
CA ALA A 28 5.57 2.96 -7.69
C ALA A 28 4.43 1.94 -7.57
N LEU A 29 3.21 2.44 -7.41
CA LEU A 29 2.00 1.62 -7.53
C LEU A 29 1.52 1.56 -8.98
N LEU A 30 1.14 0.36 -9.39
CA LEU A 30 0.62 0.06 -10.72
C LEU A 30 -0.82 -0.44 -10.61
N SER A 31 -1.59 -0.16 -11.65
CA SER A 31 -2.85 -0.86 -11.90
C SER A 31 -2.54 -2.06 -12.80
N TRP A 32 -2.58 -3.28 -12.25
CA TRP A 32 -2.19 -4.49 -12.96
C TRP A 32 -3.26 -5.58 -12.82
N PRO A 33 -3.46 -6.46 -13.82
CA PRO A 33 -4.37 -7.59 -13.68
C PRO A 33 -4.08 -8.41 -12.43
N GLN A 34 -5.13 -8.84 -11.73
CA GLN A 34 -4.98 -9.68 -10.54
C GLN A 34 -4.29 -11.00 -10.92
N LYS A 35 -3.20 -11.31 -10.23
CA LYS A 35 -2.41 -12.52 -10.45
C LYS A 35 -3.00 -13.67 -9.61
N PRO A 36 -3.14 -14.87 -10.20
CA PRO A 36 -3.68 -16.02 -9.48
C PRO A 36 -2.70 -16.62 -8.47
N THR A 37 -1.39 -16.41 -8.65
CA THR A 37 -0.30 -16.87 -7.76
C THR A 37 0.84 -15.85 -7.76
N GLY A 38 1.70 -15.88 -6.73
CA GLY A 38 2.83 -14.93 -6.61
C GLY A 38 2.34 -13.49 -6.64
N ASN A 39 1.35 -13.18 -5.80
CA ASN A 39 0.58 -11.94 -5.84
C ASN A 39 0.74 -11.10 -4.58
N ASP A 40 1.80 -11.32 -3.83
CA ASP A 40 2.10 -10.64 -2.57
C ASP A 40 2.22 -9.12 -2.76
N ASP A 41 2.71 -8.67 -3.92
CA ASP A 41 2.70 -7.27 -4.37
C ASP A 41 1.31 -6.70 -4.65
N GLN A 42 0.25 -7.50 -4.60
CA GLN A 42 -1.14 -7.11 -4.82
C GLN A 42 -2.00 -7.28 -3.56
N LEU A 43 -1.40 -7.76 -2.47
CA LEU A 43 -2.07 -8.04 -1.20
C LEU A 43 -1.81 -6.93 -0.19
N TRP A 44 -2.90 -6.47 0.41
CA TRP A 44 -2.94 -5.33 1.31
C TRP A 44 -3.68 -5.68 2.60
N GLU A 45 -3.20 -5.13 3.71
CA GLU A 45 -3.84 -5.23 5.02
C GLU A 45 -4.30 -3.84 5.49
N TYR A 46 -5.45 -3.81 6.17
CA TYR A 46 -5.90 -2.63 6.89
C TYR A 46 -5.42 -2.70 8.34
N VAL A 47 -4.48 -1.84 8.71
CA VAL A 47 -3.96 -1.75 10.07
C VAL A 47 -4.57 -0.51 10.73
N PRO A 48 -5.37 -0.66 11.81
CA PRO A 48 -5.92 0.49 12.50
C PRO A 48 -4.78 1.31 13.12
N ASP A 49 -4.91 2.63 13.07
CA ASP A 49 -3.96 3.53 13.71
C ASP A 49 -3.91 3.26 15.23
N PRO A 50 -2.74 2.88 15.79
CA PRO A 50 -2.57 2.65 17.22
C PRO A 50 -2.93 3.85 18.10
N ALA A 51 -2.80 5.07 17.58
CA ALA A 51 -3.18 6.31 18.25
C ALA A 51 -4.71 6.51 18.33
N GLY A 52 -5.50 5.66 17.67
CA GLY A 52 -6.96 5.66 17.77
C GLY A 52 -7.61 6.82 17.00
N SER A 53 -6.97 7.34 15.95
CA SER A 53 -7.48 8.43 15.13
C SER A 53 -8.75 8.09 14.33
N GLY A 54 -9.08 6.80 14.23
CA GLY A 54 -10.18 6.29 13.40
C GLY A 54 -9.80 6.11 11.92
N TYR A 55 -8.53 6.36 11.56
CA TYR A 55 -7.97 6.06 10.25
C TYR A 55 -7.29 4.67 10.24
N PHE A 56 -7.07 4.14 9.04
CA PHE A 56 -6.37 2.88 8.81
C PHE A 56 -5.18 3.13 7.89
N PHE A 57 -4.06 2.48 8.20
CA PHE A 57 -2.96 2.28 7.28
C PHE A 57 -3.28 1.13 6.33
N ILE A 58 -2.84 1.28 5.08
CA ILE A 58 -2.91 0.22 4.09
C ILE A 58 -1.49 -0.30 3.90
N GLU A 59 -1.17 -1.42 4.54
CA GLU A 59 0.16 -2.01 4.55
C GLU A 59 0.28 -3.14 3.52
N THR A 60 1.45 -3.29 2.89
CA THR A 60 1.73 -4.42 1.99
C THR A 60 2.22 -5.66 2.74
N LEU A 61 1.88 -6.85 2.23
CA LEU A 61 2.40 -8.12 2.72
C LEU A 61 3.93 -8.27 2.50
N LEU A 62 4.52 -7.62 1.49
CA LEU A 62 5.93 -7.84 1.12
C LEU A 62 6.90 -7.49 2.26
N ASP A 63 6.65 -6.37 2.95
CA ASP A 63 7.57 -5.84 3.97
C ASP A 63 6.89 -5.01 5.08
N GLY A 64 5.55 -4.88 5.06
CA GLY A 64 4.81 -4.09 6.04
C GLY A 64 4.87 -2.58 5.82
N ASN A 65 5.37 -2.11 4.67
CA ASN A 65 5.33 -0.69 4.34
C ASN A 65 3.90 -0.23 4.02
N ALA A 66 3.57 1.02 4.35
CA ALA A 66 2.24 1.59 4.09
C ALA A 66 2.19 2.34 2.75
N ILE A 67 1.04 2.30 2.08
CA ILE A 67 0.73 3.24 1.00
C ILE A 67 0.69 4.64 1.61
N SER A 68 1.53 5.53 1.09
CA SER A 68 1.51 6.95 1.45
C SER A 68 1.52 7.83 0.20
N ILE A 69 1.39 9.14 0.41
CA ILE A 69 1.48 10.13 -0.66
C ILE A 69 2.96 10.47 -0.84
N SER A 70 3.45 10.33 -2.07
CA SER A 70 4.82 10.67 -2.42
C SER A 70 5.17 12.09 -1.99
N GLY A 71 6.22 12.23 -1.18
CA GLY A 71 6.72 13.52 -0.70
C GLY A 71 5.75 14.29 0.21
N MET A 72 4.79 13.61 0.86
CA MET A 72 3.80 14.23 1.77
C MET A 72 3.05 15.41 1.12
N SER A 73 2.85 15.33 -0.20
CA SER A 73 2.25 16.42 -0.95
C SER A 73 0.77 16.56 -0.61
N THR A 74 0.35 17.76 -0.20
CA THR A 74 -1.06 18.14 0.00
C THR A 74 -1.73 18.65 -1.28
N GLY A 75 -1.00 18.65 -2.41
CA GLY A 75 -1.50 19.10 -3.71
C GLY A 75 -2.24 18.00 -4.48
N PRO A 76 -3.25 18.34 -5.30
CA PRO A 76 -3.94 17.37 -6.13
C PRO A 76 -3.01 16.75 -7.18
N ARG A 77 -3.28 15.47 -7.55
CA ARG A 77 -2.48 14.65 -8.49
C ARG A 77 -1.09 14.23 -7.99
N SER A 78 -0.86 14.26 -6.68
CA SER A 78 0.31 13.65 -6.08
C SER A 78 0.30 12.13 -6.31
N GLY A 79 1.46 11.58 -6.69
CA GLY A 79 1.62 10.14 -6.89
C GLY A 79 1.56 9.39 -5.56
N LEU A 80 1.03 8.17 -5.58
CA LEU A 80 1.10 7.26 -4.44
C LEU A 80 2.49 6.62 -4.40
N ALA A 81 3.09 6.54 -3.23
CA ALA A 81 4.42 5.97 -3.01
C ALA A 81 4.47 5.21 -1.67
N PHE A 82 5.36 4.23 -1.58
CA PHE A 82 5.66 3.59 -0.30
C PHE A 82 6.51 4.48 0.61
N LEU A 83 6.18 4.53 1.89
CA LEU A 83 7.09 5.00 2.92
C LEU A 83 7.42 3.84 3.86
N ALA A 84 8.69 3.78 4.27
CA ALA A 84 9.11 2.89 5.34
C ALA A 84 8.39 3.27 6.65
N PRO A 85 8.11 2.33 7.55
CA PRO A 85 7.62 2.66 8.88
C PRO A 85 8.61 3.59 9.56
N GLU A 86 8.12 4.70 10.11
CA GLU A 86 8.93 5.70 10.79
C GLU A 86 9.54 5.09 12.07
N ALA A 87 10.84 5.33 12.30
CA ALA A 87 11.61 4.63 13.33
C ALA A 87 11.27 5.06 14.78
N ASP A 88 10.40 6.04 14.94
CA ASP A 88 10.03 6.67 16.21
C ASP A 88 8.73 6.13 16.83
N GLY A 89 8.08 5.16 16.18
CA GLY A 89 6.95 4.45 16.77
C GLY A 89 5.62 5.20 16.67
N GLU A 90 5.56 6.28 15.90
CA GLU A 90 4.31 6.84 15.40
C GLU A 90 4.01 6.14 14.07
N ARG A 91 3.36 4.97 14.16
CA ARG A 91 2.69 4.36 13.02
C ARG A 91 1.40 5.11 12.78
#